data_AF-A0A1M5G6D5-F1
#
_entry.id   AF-A0A1M5G6D5-F1
#
_cell.length_a   1.000
_cell.length_b   1.000
_cell.length_c   1.000
_cell.angle_alpha   90.00
_cell.angle_beta   90.00
_cell.angle_gamma   90.00
#
_symmetry.space_group_name_H-M   'P 1'
#
loop_
_entity.id
_entity.type
_entity.pdbx_description
1 polymer ?
#
loop_
_entity_poly.entity_id
_entity_poly.type
_entity_poly.pdbx_seq_one_letter_code
_entity_poly.pdbx_strand_id
1 'polypeptide(L)'
;MKKYIQGVLLIALSIILIGSSGCKKQELAETKTPKVVVLNIQGTKGVKDTLEFVKNNIVIAQIGNENQSFLIEGIKVSADENADIIVRRKGHAEILATRTISADLLKQTISCYYDGEKVYGNTVKLKVKGYAITGTLELLLDGKVIGSGTGSELTKTLDLGIDDGKNRQVQIRKKDENTPLLNKEIVANEPAQSLVFYYDGTKIFDKIDVGVPVNPANMLLSVKFTSKYDALFRAPADLMILKGKDGDDVYTQIGVIELSSDGSFSKAIELPSLAAEPRYTYSVKIVKRGTADELPYDLTNTATPLKPGAGRFRVDYTAGSSSMLVITDEVTQTTTGPPTRRGTQISLNKTDIGQYFK
;
A
#
# COMPACT_ATOMS: atom_id res chain seq x y z
N MET A 1 -43.98 -60.92 75.78
CA MET A 1 -43.12 -60.89 74.57
C MET A 1 -43.38 -59.72 73.61
N LYS A 2 -44.62 -59.24 73.39
CA LYS A 2 -44.89 -58.11 72.47
C LYS A 2 -44.21 -56.78 72.80
N LYS A 3 -43.99 -56.45 74.08
CA LYS A 3 -43.38 -55.16 74.49
C LYS A 3 -41.87 -55.06 74.26
N TYR A 4 -41.15 -56.19 74.19
CA TYR A 4 -39.70 -56.20 73.94
C TYR A 4 -39.36 -55.98 72.45
N ILE A 5 -40.24 -56.43 71.54
CA ILE A 5 -40.03 -56.31 70.10
C ILE A 5 -40.21 -54.85 69.63
N GLN A 6 -41.13 -54.10 70.25
CA GLN A 6 -41.31 -52.66 69.96
C GLN A 6 -40.12 -51.81 70.41
N GLY A 7 -39.48 -52.14 71.54
CA GLY A 7 -38.32 -51.40 72.04
C GLY A 7 -37.08 -51.57 71.15
N VAL A 8 -36.83 -52.80 70.68
CA VAL A 8 -35.69 -53.09 69.78
C VAL A 8 -35.90 -52.46 68.40
N LEU A 9 -37.13 -52.44 67.89
CA LEU A 9 -37.45 -51.81 66.60
C LEU A 9 -37.25 -50.29 66.64
N LEU A 10 -37.61 -49.62 67.75
CA LEU A 10 -37.41 -48.18 67.93
C LEU A 10 -35.93 -47.79 68.03
N ILE A 11 -35.11 -48.59 68.72
CA ILE A 11 -33.67 -48.37 68.81
C ILE A 11 -33.00 -48.58 67.44
N ALA A 12 -33.39 -49.63 66.71
CA ALA A 12 -32.88 -49.88 65.35
C ALA A 12 -33.24 -48.76 64.37
N LEU A 13 -34.47 -48.20 64.46
CA LEU A 13 -34.90 -47.09 63.61
C LEU A 13 -34.13 -45.79 63.91
N SER A 14 -33.82 -45.53 65.19
CA SER A 14 -33.03 -44.36 65.58
C SER A 14 -31.56 -44.44 65.13
N ILE A 15 -30.96 -45.63 65.08
CA ILE A 15 -29.58 -45.81 64.58
C ILE A 15 -29.52 -45.61 63.06
N ILE A 16 -30.57 -46.00 62.32
CA ILE A 16 -30.66 -45.78 60.87
C ILE A 16 -30.85 -44.30 60.51
N LEU A 17 -31.59 -43.53 61.33
CA LEU A 17 -31.78 -42.09 61.11
C LEU A 17 -30.53 -41.24 61.40
N ILE A 18 -29.66 -41.68 62.32
CA ILE A 18 -28.40 -40.99 62.62
C ILE A 18 -27.34 -41.29 61.53
N GLY A 19 -27.41 -42.45 60.88
CA GLY A 19 -26.51 -42.82 59.77
C GLY A 19 -26.76 -42.07 58.46
N SER A 20 -27.98 -41.55 58.22
CA SER A 20 -28.33 -40.84 56.98
C SER A 20 -28.07 -39.33 57.02
N SER A 21 -27.73 -38.79 58.19
CA SER A 21 -27.28 -37.40 58.38
C SER A 21 -25.75 -37.29 58.49
N GLY A 22 -25.03 -38.34 58.09
CA GLY A 22 -23.61 -38.28 57.79
C GLY A 22 -23.36 -37.20 56.75
N CYS A 23 -22.79 -36.08 57.20
CA CYS A 23 -22.40 -34.94 56.40
C CYS A 23 -21.67 -35.43 55.15
N LYS A 24 -22.34 -35.38 53.98
CA LYS A 24 -21.64 -35.40 52.71
C LYS A 24 -20.85 -34.11 52.68
N LYS A 25 -19.61 -34.16 53.19
CA LYS A 25 -18.60 -33.17 52.90
C LYS A 25 -18.34 -33.30 51.40
N GLN A 26 -19.19 -32.63 50.64
CA GLN A 26 -18.99 -32.39 49.23
C GLN A 26 -17.71 -31.56 49.21
N GLU A 27 -16.58 -32.22 48.95
CA GLU A 27 -15.37 -31.50 48.60
C GLU A 27 -15.76 -30.65 47.40
N LEU A 28 -15.75 -29.32 47.58
CA LEU A 28 -15.78 -28.44 46.43
C LEU A 28 -14.57 -28.82 45.61
N ALA A 29 -14.79 -29.56 44.52
CA ALA A 29 -13.81 -29.69 43.46
C ALA A 29 -13.43 -28.25 43.10
N GLU A 30 -12.18 -27.86 43.39
CA GLU A 30 -11.66 -26.55 43.03
C GLU A 30 -11.95 -26.35 41.55
N THR A 31 -12.86 -25.42 41.29
CA THR A 31 -13.31 -25.11 39.95
C THR A 31 -12.19 -24.28 39.33
N LYS A 32 -11.24 -24.99 38.71
CA LYS A 32 -10.09 -24.47 37.95
C LYS A 32 -9.08 -23.68 38.79
N THR A 33 -8.09 -24.37 39.36
CA THR A 33 -6.90 -23.74 39.93
C THR A 33 -6.20 -22.88 38.85
N PRO A 34 -5.95 -21.58 39.09
CA PRO A 34 -5.27 -20.72 38.14
C PRO A 34 -3.88 -21.25 37.78
N LYS A 35 -3.53 -21.27 36.49
CA LYS A 35 -2.20 -21.70 36.04
C LYS A 35 -1.25 -20.51 36.02
N VAL A 36 0.03 -20.73 36.33
CA VAL A 36 1.06 -19.70 36.14
C VAL A 36 1.59 -19.80 34.71
N VAL A 37 1.50 -18.71 33.98
CA VAL A 37 2.04 -18.58 32.62
C VAL A 37 3.22 -17.61 32.62
N VAL A 38 4.17 -17.87 31.73
CA VAL A 38 5.34 -17.03 31.50
C VAL A 38 5.11 -16.20 30.25
N LEU A 39 5.21 -14.88 30.39
CA LEU A 39 5.01 -13.93 29.32
C LEU A 39 6.32 -13.28 28.92
N ASN A 40 6.51 -13.18 27.61
CA ASN A 40 7.44 -12.26 27.00
C ASN A 40 6.63 -11.10 26.40
N ILE A 41 7.06 -9.87 26.66
CA ILE A 41 6.44 -8.67 26.08
C ILE A 41 7.46 -8.05 25.16
N GLN A 42 7.12 -7.94 23.88
CA GLN A 42 8.01 -7.39 22.86
C GLN A 42 7.30 -6.38 21.98
N GLY A 43 8.06 -5.51 21.34
CA GLY A 43 7.47 -4.53 20.45
C GLY A 43 8.34 -3.34 20.14
N THR A 44 7.72 -2.32 19.57
CA THR A 44 8.33 -1.04 19.20
C THR A 44 7.39 0.12 19.57
N LYS A 45 7.97 1.30 19.84
CA LYS A 45 7.20 2.53 20.05
C LYS A 45 7.62 3.58 19.02
N GLY A 46 6.62 4.15 18.35
CA GLY A 46 6.80 5.30 17.46
C GLY A 46 6.94 6.63 18.20
N VAL A 47 6.53 6.69 19.48
CA VAL A 47 6.56 7.92 20.30
C VAL A 47 7.13 7.73 21.70
N LYS A 48 7.56 8.85 22.29
CA LYS A 48 8.08 8.94 23.64
C LYS A 48 6.92 8.97 24.63
N ASP A 49 6.52 7.79 25.08
CA ASP A 49 5.65 7.62 26.24
C ASP A 49 6.05 6.38 27.06
N THR A 50 5.56 6.27 28.29
CA THR A 50 5.72 5.11 29.16
C THR A 50 4.45 4.27 29.14
N LEU A 51 4.57 3.00 28.75
CA LEU A 51 3.45 2.05 28.76
C LEU A 51 3.48 1.17 30.01
N GLU A 52 2.32 0.90 30.57
CA GLU A 52 2.09 -0.08 31.64
C GLU A 52 1.28 -1.26 31.09
N PHE A 53 1.70 -2.47 31.46
CA PHE A 53 0.93 -3.69 31.28
C PHE A 53 0.34 -4.05 32.63
N VAL A 54 -0.98 -4.19 32.68
CA VAL A 54 -1.73 -4.31 33.91
C VAL A 54 -2.59 -5.56 33.86
N LYS A 55 -2.48 -6.37 34.91
CA LYS A 55 -3.35 -7.53 35.13
C LYS A 55 -3.98 -7.44 36.50
N ASN A 56 -5.30 -7.54 36.57
CA ASN A 56 -6.07 -7.45 37.83
C ASN A 56 -5.70 -6.20 38.64
N ASN A 57 -5.55 -5.06 37.95
CA ASN A 57 -5.14 -3.77 38.50
C ASN A 57 -3.69 -3.71 39.07
N ILE A 58 -2.88 -4.75 38.82
CA ILE A 58 -1.45 -4.79 39.18
C ILE A 58 -0.61 -4.56 37.93
N VAL A 59 0.32 -3.61 37.98
CA VAL A 59 1.30 -3.40 36.91
C VAL A 59 2.29 -4.58 36.91
N ILE A 60 2.28 -5.37 35.84
CA ILE A 60 3.14 -6.55 35.67
C ILE A 60 4.40 -6.23 34.86
N ALA A 61 4.37 -5.17 34.07
CA ALA A 61 5.51 -4.67 33.31
C ALA A 61 5.35 -3.18 32.97
N GLN A 62 6.49 -2.49 32.79
CA GLN A 62 6.53 -1.10 32.36
C GLN A 62 7.60 -0.94 31.28
N ILE A 63 7.28 -0.21 30.21
CA ILE A 63 8.24 0.12 29.14
C ILE A 63 8.56 1.60 29.24
N GLY A 64 9.85 1.93 29.35
CA GLY A 64 10.35 3.31 29.53
C GLY A 64 10.04 4.27 28.37
N ASN A 65 10.33 5.55 28.58
CA ASN A 65 9.91 6.69 27.76
C ASN A 65 10.75 6.92 26.46
N GLU A 66 11.31 5.86 25.87
CA GLU A 66 12.22 5.99 24.73
C GLU A 66 11.62 5.43 23.43
N ASN A 67 11.98 6.03 22.29
CA ASN A 67 11.58 5.52 20.97
C ASN A 67 12.48 4.36 20.59
N GLN A 68 12.13 3.17 21.05
CA GLN A 68 12.95 1.99 20.80
C GLN A 68 12.14 0.71 20.75
N SER A 69 12.77 -0.32 20.18
CA SER A 69 12.37 -1.71 20.36
C SER A 69 12.58 -2.12 21.81
N PHE A 70 11.71 -2.97 22.33
CA PHE A 70 11.83 -3.53 23.68
C PHE A 70 11.51 -5.02 23.67
N LEU A 71 12.11 -5.70 24.64
CA LEU A 71 11.83 -7.09 24.97
C LEU A 71 11.95 -7.21 26.50
N ILE A 72 10.87 -7.65 27.13
CA ILE A 72 10.82 -7.98 28.57
C ILE A 72 10.47 -9.45 28.66
N GLU A 73 11.39 -10.26 29.20
CA GLU A 73 11.24 -11.70 29.24
C GLU A 73 10.87 -12.20 30.64
N GLY A 74 10.17 -13.33 30.69
CA GLY A 74 10.03 -14.10 31.92
C GLY A 74 9.04 -13.55 32.94
N ILE A 75 8.09 -12.70 32.53
CA ILE A 75 7.06 -12.16 33.42
C ILE A 75 6.11 -13.29 33.81
N LYS A 76 6.04 -13.62 35.10
CA LYS A 76 5.14 -14.67 35.60
C LYS A 76 3.81 -14.05 35.99
N VAL A 77 2.72 -14.53 35.41
CA VAL A 77 1.37 -14.12 35.79
C VAL A 77 0.46 -15.32 36.01
N SER A 78 -0.51 -15.17 36.90
CA SER A 78 -1.59 -16.13 37.04
C SER A 78 -2.63 -15.91 35.94
N ALA A 79 -3.01 -16.98 35.23
CA ALA A 79 -4.03 -16.97 34.19
C ALA A 79 -5.11 -18.02 34.50
N ASP A 80 -6.36 -17.61 34.38
CA ASP A 80 -7.51 -18.47 34.17
C ASP A 80 -7.69 -18.73 32.66
N GLU A 81 -8.75 -19.43 32.26
CA GLU A 81 -8.95 -19.93 30.88
C GLU A 81 -8.65 -18.90 29.79
N ASN A 82 -9.12 -17.66 29.97
CA ASN A 82 -8.81 -16.50 29.13
C ASN A 82 -8.66 -15.26 30.02
N ALA A 83 -7.42 -14.93 30.31
CA ALA A 83 -7.07 -13.85 31.22
C ALA A 83 -6.69 -12.61 30.41
N ASP A 84 -7.16 -11.42 30.81
CA ASP A 84 -6.80 -10.19 30.12
C ASP A 84 -5.60 -9.48 30.74
N ILE A 85 -4.82 -8.86 29.85
CA ILE A 85 -3.78 -7.87 30.15
C ILE A 85 -4.15 -6.58 29.44
N ILE A 86 -4.24 -5.52 30.22
CA ILE A 86 -4.54 -4.17 29.75
C ILE A 86 -3.22 -3.46 29.48
N VAL A 87 -3.14 -2.72 28.38
CA VAL A 87 -2.05 -1.79 28.07
C VAL A 87 -2.58 -0.37 28.18
N ARG A 88 -1.87 0.47 28.93
CA ARG A 88 -2.24 1.88 29.15
C ARG A 88 -1.00 2.76 29.26
N ARG A 89 -1.18 4.08 29.16
CA ARG A 89 -0.13 5.04 29.52
C ARG A 89 0.06 5.07 31.02
N LYS A 90 1.31 5.25 31.46
CA LYS A 90 1.63 5.37 32.89
C LYS A 90 0.79 6.46 33.55
N GLY A 91 0.16 6.11 34.67
CA GLY A 91 -0.68 7.03 35.45
C GLY A 91 -2.02 7.42 34.81
N HIS A 92 -2.39 6.85 33.66
CA HIS A 92 -3.68 7.10 33.01
C HIS A 92 -4.62 5.92 33.17
N ALA A 93 -5.91 6.19 33.29
CA ALA A 93 -6.94 5.14 33.37
C ALA A 93 -7.38 4.62 31.97
N GLU A 94 -7.09 5.38 30.92
CA GLU A 94 -7.46 5.05 29.54
C GLU A 94 -6.79 3.76 29.08
N ILE A 95 -7.60 2.81 28.60
CA ILE A 95 -7.15 1.54 28.06
C ILE A 95 -6.81 1.73 26.58
N LEU A 96 -5.55 1.53 26.22
CA LEU A 96 -5.09 1.62 24.83
C LEU A 96 -5.24 0.30 24.07
N ALA A 97 -5.16 -0.82 24.78
CA ALA A 97 -5.36 -2.16 24.24
C ALA A 97 -5.65 -3.17 25.34
N THR A 98 -6.32 -4.26 24.95
CA THR A 98 -6.45 -5.48 25.76
C THR A 98 -5.80 -6.63 24.99
N ARG A 99 -5.07 -7.48 25.71
CA ARG A 99 -4.40 -8.67 25.20
C ARG A 99 -4.85 -9.86 26.04
N THR A 100 -5.42 -10.85 25.39
CA THR A 100 -5.85 -12.07 26.06
C THR A 100 -4.70 -13.07 26.10
N ILE A 101 -4.49 -13.69 27.26
CA ILE A 101 -3.54 -14.78 27.48
C ILE A 101 -4.32 -16.03 27.89
N SER A 102 -3.85 -17.19 27.43
CA SER A 102 -4.48 -18.47 27.75
C SER A 102 -3.72 -19.21 28.85
N ALA A 103 -4.42 -19.78 29.82
CA ALA A 103 -3.82 -20.66 30.82
C ALA A 103 -3.21 -21.95 30.20
N ASP A 104 -3.63 -22.34 29.00
CA ASP A 104 -3.15 -23.57 28.35
C ASP A 104 -1.80 -23.39 27.64
N LEU A 105 -1.38 -22.14 27.44
CA LEU A 105 -0.08 -21.81 26.87
C LEU A 105 0.85 -21.30 27.98
N LEU A 106 1.66 -22.22 28.54
CA LEU A 106 2.58 -21.91 29.64
C LEU A 106 3.65 -20.86 29.30
N LYS A 107 3.93 -20.66 28.01
CA LYS A 107 4.81 -19.60 27.48
C LYS A 107 4.10 -18.89 26.35
N GLN A 108 3.97 -17.56 26.44
CA GLN A 108 3.31 -16.73 25.44
C GLN A 108 4.09 -15.44 25.21
N THR A 109 3.96 -14.88 24.01
CA THR A 109 4.54 -13.59 23.65
C THR A 109 3.44 -12.61 23.32
N ILE A 110 3.41 -11.49 24.01
CA ILE A 110 2.59 -10.34 23.65
C ILE A 110 3.45 -9.44 22.77
N SER A 111 3.04 -9.29 21.52
CA SER A 111 3.63 -8.30 20.61
C SER A 111 2.81 -7.02 20.65
N CYS A 112 3.48 -5.87 20.55
CA CYS A 112 2.78 -4.60 20.39
C CYS A 112 3.56 -3.54 19.62
N TYR A 113 2.81 -2.64 18.99
CA TYR A 113 3.30 -1.41 18.41
C TYR A 113 2.47 -0.23 18.92
N TYR A 114 3.11 0.82 19.42
CA TYR A 114 2.42 2.02 19.90
C TYR A 114 2.76 3.22 19.02
N ASP A 115 1.75 3.84 18.41
CA ASP A 115 1.91 4.99 17.51
C ASP A 115 1.70 6.35 18.19
N GLY A 116 1.34 6.35 19.48
CA GLY A 116 1.01 7.54 20.25
C GLY A 116 -0.47 7.72 20.56
N GLU A 117 -1.35 7.10 19.77
CA GLU A 117 -2.79 7.14 19.98
C GLU A 117 -3.31 5.76 20.41
N LYS A 118 -2.81 4.66 19.81
CA LYS A 118 -3.32 3.30 20.02
C LYS A 118 -2.19 2.28 20.09
N VAL A 119 -2.45 1.18 20.82
CA VAL A 119 -1.55 0.01 20.88
C VAL A 119 -2.06 -1.11 19.98
N TYR A 120 -1.30 -1.38 18.93
CA TYR A 120 -1.55 -2.40 17.91
C TYR A 120 -0.88 -3.73 18.26
N GLY A 121 -1.34 -4.81 17.64
CA GLY A 121 -0.78 -6.16 17.83
C GLY A 121 0.48 -6.40 17.00
N ASN A 122 0.52 -5.78 15.82
CA ASN A 122 1.65 -5.84 14.91
C ASN A 122 1.99 -4.47 14.30
N THR A 123 3.13 -4.38 13.63
CA THR A 123 3.52 -3.26 12.78
C THR A 123 3.92 -3.75 11.40
N VAL A 124 3.56 -3.00 10.37
CA VAL A 124 3.98 -3.23 8.99
C VAL A 124 4.72 -2.01 8.47
N LYS A 125 5.92 -2.23 7.96
CA LYS A 125 6.69 -1.19 7.28
C LYS A 125 6.21 -1.02 5.85
N LEU A 126 5.52 0.07 5.56
CA LEU A 126 5.07 0.41 4.22
C LEU A 126 6.05 1.37 3.53
N LYS A 127 6.66 0.92 2.44
CA LYS A 127 7.45 1.77 1.53
C LYS A 127 6.56 2.28 0.41
N VAL A 128 6.34 3.58 0.35
CA VAL A 128 5.54 4.24 -0.69
C VAL A 128 6.48 4.94 -1.66
N LYS A 129 6.33 4.68 -2.96
CA LYS A 129 7.03 5.38 -4.05
C LYS A 129 6.00 5.76 -5.12
N GLY A 130 5.44 6.96 -4.99
CA GLY A 130 4.45 7.50 -5.93
C GLY A 130 5.02 8.60 -6.82
N TYR A 131 4.57 8.67 -8.07
CA TYR A 131 4.78 9.84 -8.93
C TYR A 131 3.46 10.39 -9.47
N ALA A 132 3.22 11.69 -9.33
CA ALA A 132 2.05 12.38 -9.90
C ALA A 132 2.46 13.42 -10.95
N ILE A 133 1.99 13.26 -12.19
CA ILE A 133 2.31 14.21 -13.27
C ILE A 133 1.69 15.60 -13.04
N THR A 134 0.55 15.65 -12.36
CA THR A 134 -0.16 16.88 -12.02
C THR A 134 -0.94 16.70 -10.71
N GLY A 135 -1.18 17.81 -10.02
CA GLY A 135 -1.96 17.83 -8.78
C GLY A 135 -1.21 17.26 -7.58
N THR A 136 -1.81 17.39 -6.40
CA THR A 136 -1.29 16.82 -5.16
C THR A 136 -2.12 15.59 -4.81
N LEU A 137 -1.45 14.49 -4.48
CA LEU A 137 -2.10 13.29 -3.97
C LEU A 137 -1.97 13.22 -2.45
N GLU A 138 -2.96 12.61 -1.82
CA GLU A 138 -2.98 12.25 -0.40
C GLU A 138 -2.94 10.74 -0.24
N LEU A 139 -2.14 10.28 0.71
CA LEU A 139 -2.12 8.91 1.21
C LEU A 139 -2.91 8.88 2.52
N LEU A 140 -3.89 7.99 2.60
CA LEU A 140 -4.77 7.86 3.74
C LEU A 140 -4.69 6.47 4.33
N LEU A 141 -4.84 6.39 5.65
CA LEU A 141 -5.00 5.15 6.39
C LEU A 141 -6.19 5.34 7.32
N ASP A 142 -7.21 4.49 7.15
CA ASP A 142 -8.50 4.59 7.85
C ASP A 142 -9.12 6.00 7.79
N GLY A 143 -9.02 6.65 6.64
CA GLY A 143 -9.57 8.00 6.40
C GLY A 143 -8.73 9.17 6.95
N LYS A 144 -7.63 8.91 7.67
CA LYS A 144 -6.69 9.95 8.14
C LYS A 144 -5.55 10.12 7.14
N VAL A 145 -5.23 11.36 6.77
CA VAL A 145 -4.09 11.66 5.89
C VAL A 145 -2.78 11.37 6.63
N ILE A 146 -1.98 10.47 6.07
CA ILE A 146 -0.67 10.04 6.59
C ILE A 146 0.49 10.47 5.68
N GLY A 147 0.18 11.01 4.50
CA GLY A 147 1.17 11.60 3.60
C GLY A 147 0.51 12.38 2.47
N SER A 148 1.26 13.28 1.86
CA SER A 148 0.84 14.02 0.66
C SER A 148 2.06 14.39 -0.17
N GLY A 149 1.88 14.62 -1.47
CA GLY A 149 2.94 15.09 -2.36
C GLY A 149 2.48 15.29 -3.80
N THR A 150 3.25 16.07 -4.57
CA THR A 150 3.16 16.16 -6.04
C THR A 150 4.45 15.64 -6.68
N GLY A 151 4.44 15.32 -7.97
CA GLY A 151 5.63 14.74 -8.62
C GLY A 151 6.15 13.52 -7.85
N SER A 152 7.45 13.51 -7.56
CA SER A 152 8.13 12.44 -6.79
C SER A 152 8.08 12.61 -5.26
N GLU A 153 7.41 13.64 -4.74
CA GLU A 153 7.41 13.97 -3.30
C GLU A 153 6.71 12.91 -2.44
N LEU A 154 5.86 12.07 -3.04
CA LEU A 154 5.19 10.98 -2.33
C LEU A 154 6.06 9.72 -2.22
N THR A 155 7.33 9.92 -1.82
CA THR A 155 8.25 8.84 -1.48
C THR A 155 8.42 8.81 0.05
N LYS A 156 7.86 7.79 0.71
CA LYS A 156 7.82 7.69 2.18
C LYS A 156 8.06 6.27 2.66
N THR A 157 8.61 6.13 3.86
CA THR A 157 8.57 4.88 4.62
C THR A 157 7.79 5.13 5.89
N LEU A 158 6.76 4.33 6.13
CA LEU A 158 5.83 4.48 7.26
C LEU A 158 5.77 3.18 8.03
N ASP A 159 5.75 3.26 9.35
CA ASP A 159 5.45 2.12 10.22
C ASP A 159 3.96 2.18 10.56
N LEU A 160 3.19 1.18 10.12
CA LEU A 160 1.75 1.14 10.26
C LEU A 160 1.36 0.12 11.33
N GLY A 161 0.68 0.59 12.39
CA GLY A 161 0.12 -0.31 13.39
C GLY A 161 -1.04 -1.14 12.83
N ILE A 162 -1.10 -2.43 13.16
CA ILE A 162 -2.17 -3.32 12.70
C ILE A 162 -2.73 -4.13 13.89
N ASP A 163 -4.06 -4.18 14.00
CA ASP A 163 -4.73 -4.97 15.02
C ASP A 163 -4.56 -6.47 14.79
N ASP A 164 -4.56 -7.27 15.87
CA ASP A 164 -4.38 -8.71 15.79
C ASP A 164 -5.40 -9.37 14.84
N GLY A 165 -4.89 -10.15 13.88
CA GLY A 165 -5.69 -10.89 12.92
C GLY A 165 -6.47 -10.04 11.90
N LYS A 166 -6.22 -8.74 11.81
CA LYS A 166 -6.92 -7.83 10.88
C LYS A 166 -5.98 -7.24 9.84
N ASN A 167 -6.45 -7.04 8.62
CA ASN A 167 -5.76 -6.22 7.63
C ASN A 167 -6.20 -4.75 7.75
N ARG A 168 -5.42 -3.83 7.17
CA ARG A 168 -5.80 -2.42 7.04
C ARG A 168 -5.85 -2.02 5.57
N GLN A 169 -6.49 -0.89 5.28
CA GLN A 169 -6.54 -0.35 3.93
C GLN A 169 -5.85 1.01 3.88
N VAL A 170 -4.93 1.13 2.93
CA VAL A 170 -4.37 2.41 2.51
C VAL A 170 -5.09 2.88 1.26
N GLN A 171 -5.44 4.16 1.22
CA GLN A 171 -6.11 4.78 0.09
C GLN A 171 -5.23 5.89 -0.48
N ILE A 172 -5.31 6.12 -1.79
CA ILE A 172 -4.74 7.30 -2.44
C ILE A 172 -5.87 8.04 -3.13
N ARG A 173 -5.89 9.36 -2.98
CA ARG A 173 -6.85 10.26 -3.64
C ARG A 173 -6.18 11.58 -4.00
N LYS A 174 -6.84 12.41 -4.79
CA LYS A 174 -6.42 13.80 -4.95
C LYS A 174 -6.67 14.57 -3.65
N LYS A 175 -5.79 15.51 -3.36
CA LYS A 175 -5.96 16.44 -2.25
C LYS A 175 -7.31 17.16 -2.36
N ASP A 176 -7.98 17.29 -1.23
CA ASP A 176 -9.29 17.94 -1.09
C ASP A 176 -10.46 17.25 -1.84
N GLU A 177 -10.22 16.08 -2.45
CA GLU A 177 -11.27 15.24 -3.04
C GLU A 177 -11.55 14.02 -2.14
N ASN A 178 -12.77 13.50 -2.17
CA ASN A 178 -13.17 12.36 -1.33
C ASN A 178 -13.17 11.02 -2.08
N THR A 179 -13.08 11.02 -3.41
CA THR A 179 -13.12 9.80 -4.22
C THR A 179 -11.74 9.12 -4.22
N PRO A 180 -11.60 7.87 -3.73
CA PRO A 180 -10.35 7.14 -3.81
C PRO A 180 -9.99 6.82 -5.27
N LEU A 181 -8.72 7.03 -5.62
CA LEU A 181 -8.14 6.64 -6.90
C LEU A 181 -7.47 5.27 -6.85
N LEU A 182 -6.96 4.87 -5.67
CA LEU A 182 -6.43 3.55 -5.41
C LEU A 182 -6.78 3.12 -3.99
N ASN A 183 -7.16 1.86 -3.83
CA ASN A 183 -7.28 1.20 -2.54
C ASN A 183 -6.30 0.02 -2.50
N LYS A 184 -5.46 -0.03 -1.47
CA LYS A 184 -4.48 -1.10 -1.28
C LYS A 184 -4.67 -1.71 0.10
N GLU A 185 -4.92 -3.01 0.13
CA GLU A 185 -4.89 -3.78 1.39
C GLU A 185 -3.44 -3.93 1.87
N ILE A 186 -3.24 -3.71 3.16
CA ILE A 186 -2.01 -3.95 3.90
C ILE A 186 -2.22 -5.19 4.76
N VAL A 187 -1.52 -6.27 4.40
CA VAL A 187 -1.68 -7.57 5.03
C VAL A 187 -0.88 -7.66 6.33
N ALA A 188 -1.51 -8.08 7.42
CA ALA A 188 -0.89 -8.04 8.76
C ALA A 188 0.34 -8.93 8.94
N ASN A 189 0.40 -10.04 8.22
CA ASN A 189 1.46 -11.06 8.35
C ASN A 189 2.69 -10.76 7.49
N GLU A 190 2.68 -9.69 6.69
CA GLU A 190 3.81 -9.26 5.89
C GLU A 190 4.48 -8.05 6.56
N PRO A 191 5.65 -8.23 7.22
CA PRO A 191 6.27 -7.18 8.05
C PRO A 191 6.76 -5.97 7.23
N ALA A 192 6.92 -6.13 5.92
CA ALA A 192 7.25 -5.04 5.02
C ALA A 192 6.52 -5.20 3.69
N GLN A 193 5.92 -4.11 3.21
CA GLN A 193 5.18 -4.04 1.96
C GLN A 193 5.59 -2.79 1.17
N SER A 194 5.45 -2.85 -0.15
CA SER A 194 5.76 -1.71 -1.03
C SER A 194 4.53 -1.31 -1.84
N LEU A 195 4.28 -0.01 -1.91
CA LEU A 195 3.25 0.61 -2.72
C LEU A 195 3.94 1.53 -3.74
N VAL A 196 4.05 1.04 -4.97
CA VAL A 196 4.67 1.74 -6.09
C VAL A 196 3.61 2.07 -7.11
N PHE A 197 3.48 3.34 -7.49
CA PHE A 197 2.42 3.77 -8.39
C PHE A 197 2.73 5.08 -9.14
N TYR A 198 1.97 5.31 -10.22
CA TYR A 198 2.03 6.47 -11.08
C TYR A 198 0.63 7.04 -11.28
N TYR A 199 0.50 8.36 -11.23
CA TYR A 199 -0.74 9.08 -11.48
C TYR A 199 -0.60 9.96 -12.73
N ASP A 200 -1.47 9.72 -13.72
CA ASP A 200 -1.42 10.37 -15.05
C ASP A 200 -2.25 11.66 -15.17
N GLY A 201 -2.82 12.14 -14.06
CA GLY A 201 -3.75 13.27 -14.03
C GLY A 201 -5.22 12.87 -14.04
N THR A 202 -5.53 11.58 -14.25
CA THR A 202 -6.89 11.04 -14.21
C THR A 202 -6.98 9.77 -13.36
N LYS A 203 -6.07 8.80 -13.53
CA LYS A 203 -6.09 7.49 -12.86
C LYS A 203 -4.71 7.13 -12.29
N ILE A 204 -4.72 6.23 -11.30
CA ILE A 204 -3.50 5.63 -10.75
C ILE A 204 -3.23 4.29 -11.42
N PHE A 205 -1.96 4.05 -11.74
CA PHE A 205 -1.43 2.77 -12.20
C PHE A 205 -0.48 2.25 -11.12
N ASP A 206 -0.77 1.07 -10.57
CA ASP A 206 0.09 0.37 -9.63
C ASP A 206 0.91 -0.72 -10.35
N LYS A 207 1.82 -1.38 -9.60
CA LYS A 207 2.65 -2.50 -10.10
C LYS A 207 3.49 -2.14 -11.33
N ILE A 208 4.13 -0.98 -11.26
CA ILE A 208 5.00 -0.51 -12.33
C ILE A 208 6.27 -1.36 -12.33
N ASP A 209 6.40 -2.20 -13.35
CA ASP A 209 7.60 -2.98 -13.61
C ASP A 209 8.44 -2.27 -14.68
N VAL A 210 9.55 -1.68 -14.24
CA VAL A 210 10.57 -1.15 -15.15
C VAL A 210 11.52 -2.29 -15.45
N GLY A 211 11.06 -3.23 -16.29
CA GLY A 211 11.80 -4.43 -16.65
C GLY A 211 13.19 -4.11 -17.23
N VAL A 212 14.05 -5.13 -17.34
CA VAL A 212 15.39 -5.00 -17.93
C VAL A 212 15.39 -5.49 -19.38
N PRO A 213 16.23 -4.94 -20.27
CA PRO A 213 16.38 -5.49 -21.61
C PRO A 213 16.98 -6.89 -21.55
N VAL A 214 16.53 -7.79 -22.43
CA VAL A 214 17.07 -9.15 -22.60
C VAL A 214 18.52 -9.10 -23.07
N ASN A 215 18.84 -8.17 -23.99
CA ASN A 215 20.22 -7.91 -24.40
C ASN A 215 20.79 -6.69 -23.63
N PRO A 216 21.87 -6.84 -22.84
CA PRO A 216 22.51 -5.72 -22.15
C PRO A 216 23.05 -4.60 -23.06
N ALA A 217 23.26 -4.88 -24.35
CA ALA A 217 23.62 -3.87 -25.33
C ALA A 217 22.41 -3.11 -25.89
N ASN A 218 21.18 -3.50 -25.57
CA ASN A 218 19.95 -2.82 -25.97
C ASN A 218 19.44 -1.92 -24.84
N MET A 219 18.39 -1.16 -25.12
CA MET A 219 17.59 -0.45 -24.11
C MET A 219 16.15 -0.93 -24.17
N LEU A 220 15.51 -1.20 -23.03
CA LEU A 220 14.07 -1.48 -23.00
C LEU A 220 13.30 -0.16 -22.99
N LEU A 221 12.48 0.08 -24.01
CA LEU A 221 11.57 1.22 -24.07
C LEU A 221 10.15 0.73 -23.86
N SER A 222 9.55 1.09 -22.73
CA SER A 222 8.12 0.95 -22.49
C SER A 222 7.42 2.25 -22.84
N VAL A 223 6.46 2.21 -23.75
CA VAL A 223 5.69 3.41 -24.14
C VAL A 223 4.22 3.19 -23.81
N LYS A 224 3.63 4.22 -23.22
CA LYS A 224 2.20 4.33 -22.96
C LYS A 224 1.68 5.63 -23.57
N PHE A 225 0.52 5.56 -24.20
CA PHE A 225 -0.22 6.73 -24.62
C PHE A 225 -1.68 6.61 -24.20
N THR A 226 -2.29 7.74 -23.88
CA THR A 226 -3.73 7.86 -23.69
C THR A 226 -4.12 9.27 -24.13
N SER A 227 -5.03 9.34 -25.10
CA SER A 227 -5.65 10.60 -25.52
C SER A 227 -6.51 11.17 -24.39
N LYS A 228 -6.38 12.47 -24.14
CA LYS A 228 -7.27 13.25 -23.26
C LYS A 228 -8.42 13.89 -24.04
N TYR A 229 -8.38 13.82 -25.38
CA TYR A 229 -9.33 14.50 -26.27
C TYR A 229 -10.01 13.53 -27.24
N ASP A 230 -10.80 12.59 -26.70
CA ASP A 230 -11.51 11.55 -27.49
C ASP A 230 -12.38 12.11 -28.62
N ALA A 231 -12.92 13.32 -28.45
CA ALA A 231 -13.72 13.99 -29.49
C ALA A 231 -12.89 14.34 -30.74
N LEU A 232 -11.59 14.61 -30.56
CA LEU A 232 -10.67 15.00 -31.63
C LEU A 232 -9.83 13.83 -32.13
N PHE A 233 -9.45 12.91 -31.25
CA PHE A 233 -8.64 11.75 -31.62
C PHE A 233 -9.42 10.83 -32.56
N ARG A 234 -8.73 10.33 -33.59
CA ARG A 234 -9.28 9.42 -34.61
C ARG A 234 -8.43 8.17 -34.66
N ALA A 235 -8.85 7.14 -33.93
CA ALA A 235 -8.31 5.81 -34.11
C ALA A 235 -8.72 5.26 -35.50
N PRO A 236 -7.93 4.34 -36.09
CA PRO A 236 -6.68 3.79 -35.58
C PRO A 236 -5.46 4.70 -35.79
N ALA A 237 -4.50 4.60 -34.86
CA ALA A 237 -3.23 5.31 -34.90
C ALA A 237 -2.07 4.33 -34.69
N ASP A 238 -0.86 4.77 -35.01
CA ASP A 238 0.39 4.03 -34.79
C ASP A 238 1.42 4.92 -34.07
N LEU A 239 2.21 4.33 -33.18
CA LEU A 239 3.44 4.92 -32.68
C LEU A 239 4.59 4.40 -33.53
N MET A 240 5.20 5.31 -34.31
CA MET A 240 6.41 5.02 -35.07
C MET A 240 7.64 5.22 -34.19
N ILE A 241 8.56 4.27 -34.29
CA ILE A 241 9.88 4.36 -33.70
C ILE A 241 10.87 4.59 -34.83
N LEU A 242 11.61 5.67 -34.69
CA LEU A 242 12.45 6.24 -35.71
C LEU A 242 13.90 6.27 -35.20
N LYS A 243 14.84 6.03 -36.10
CA LYS A 243 16.28 6.16 -35.87
C LYS A 243 16.83 7.19 -36.85
N GLY A 244 17.49 8.22 -36.35
CA GLY A 244 18.05 9.29 -37.19
C GLY A 244 19.35 9.83 -36.61
N LYS A 245 20.11 10.54 -37.42
CA LYS A 245 21.36 11.17 -36.98
C LYS A 245 21.07 12.51 -36.32
N ASP A 246 21.76 12.81 -35.23
CA ASP A 246 21.62 14.06 -34.49
C ASP A 246 21.92 15.27 -35.39
N GLY A 247 20.89 16.11 -35.56
CA GLY A 247 20.91 17.30 -36.40
C GLY A 247 20.33 17.13 -37.81
N ASP A 248 19.97 15.91 -38.21
CA ASP A 248 19.40 15.63 -39.53
C ASP A 248 17.86 15.49 -39.45
N ASP A 249 17.15 15.86 -40.52
CA ASP A 249 15.70 15.68 -40.65
C ASP A 249 15.31 14.31 -41.26
N VAL A 250 16.30 13.48 -41.62
CA VAL A 250 16.11 12.17 -42.22
C VAL A 250 16.12 11.09 -41.14
N TYR A 251 15.01 10.35 -41.04
CA TYR A 251 14.83 9.28 -40.07
C TYR A 251 14.41 7.99 -40.76
N THR A 252 14.96 6.88 -40.31
CA THR A 252 14.57 5.54 -40.73
C THR A 252 13.61 4.95 -39.70
N GLN A 253 12.47 4.45 -40.15
CA GLN A 253 11.56 3.69 -39.30
C GLN A 253 12.20 2.35 -38.94
N ILE A 254 12.25 2.06 -37.63
CA ILE A 254 12.77 0.80 -37.11
C ILE A 254 11.72 -0.06 -36.40
N GLY A 255 10.54 0.51 -36.12
CA GLY A 255 9.45 -0.20 -35.48
C GLY A 255 8.14 0.57 -35.52
N VAL A 256 7.04 -0.17 -35.36
CA VAL A 256 5.68 0.37 -35.26
C VAL A 256 4.96 -0.34 -34.13
N ILE A 257 4.26 0.44 -33.30
CA ILE A 257 3.34 -0.06 -32.29
C ILE A 257 1.96 0.41 -32.68
N GLU A 258 1.09 -0.52 -33.06
CA GLU A 258 -0.30 -0.23 -33.36
C GLU A 258 -1.05 0.18 -32.08
N LEU A 259 -1.74 1.32 -32.11
CA LEU A 259 -2.65 1.74 -31.03
C LEU A 259 -3.98 0.99 -31.14
N SER A 260 -4.59 0.68 -29.99
CA SER A 260 -5.96 0.16 -29.98
C SER A 260 -6.96 1.25 -30.40
N SER A 261 -8.18 0.82 -30.75
CA SER A 261 -9.25 1.69 -31.23
C SER A 261 -9.72 2.73 -30.20
N ASP A 262 -9.42 2.51 -28.92
CA ASP A 262 -9.68 3.45 -27.82
C ASP A 262 -8.59 4.54 -27.69
N GLY A 263 -7.59 4.55 -28.58
CA GLY A 263 -6.50 5.51 -28.54
C GLY A 263 -5.54 5.32 -27.36
N SER A 264 -5.58 4.16 -26.68
CA SER A 264 -4.63 3.80 -25.64
C SER A 264 -3.63 2.74 -26.14
N PHE A 265 -2.47 2.63 -25.50
CA PHE A 265 -1.64 1.44 -25.58
C PHE A 265 -0.62 1.40 -24.44
N SER A 266 -0.07 0.21 -24.17
CA SER A 266 1.09 0.01 -23.32
C SER A 266 1.90 -1.15 -23.90
N LYS A 267 3.11 -0.87 -24.42
CA LYS A 267 3.97 -1.91 -25.00
C LYS A 267 5.44 -1.63 -24.70
N ALA A 268 6.18 -2.68 -24.40
CA ALA A 268 7.63 -2.67 -24.27
C ALA A 268 8.29 -3.14 -25.56
N ILE A 269 9.38 -2.47 -25.95
CA ILE A 269 10.19 -2.81 -27.12
C ILE A 269 11.66 -2.61 -26.79
N GLU A 270 12.50 -3.52 -27.25
CA GLU A 270 13.94 -3.32 -27.16
C GLU A 270 14.45 -2.48 -28.32
N LEU A 271 15.08 -1.37 -27.98
CA LEU A 271 15.82 -0.54 -28.91
C LEU A 271 17.24 -1.11 -29.06
N PRO A 272 17.67 -1.42 -30.30
CA PRO A 272 19.00 -1.94 -30.56
C PRO A 272 20.14 -1.04 -30.08
N SER A 273 21.36 -1.59 -30.03
CA SER A 273 22.54 -0.81 -29.69
C SER A 273 22.85 0.28 -30.72
N LEU A 274 23.17 1.48 -30.23
CA LEU A 274 23.69 2.58 -31.04
C LEU A 274 25.23 2.70 -30.99
N ALA A 275 25.94 1.75 -30.37
CA ALA A 275 27.38 1.84 -30.14
C ALA A 275 28.22 1.96 -31.43
N ALA A 276 27.78 1.32 -32.52
CA ALA A 276 28.45 1.39 -33.82
C ALA A 276 28.04 2.62 -34.66
N GLU A 277 27.05 3.39 -34.22
CA GLU A 277 26.45 4.51 -34.95
C GLU A 277 26.53 5.79 -34.10
N PRO A 278 27.75 6.32 -33.85
CA PRO A 278 27.92 7.52 -33.04
C PRO A 278 27.14 8.68 -33.67
N ARG A 279 26.44 9.45 -32.83
CA ARG A 279 25.49 10.52 -33.19
C ARG A 279 24.10 10.07 -33.66
N TYR A 280 23.79 8.77 -33.74
CA TYR A 280 22.40 8.38 -33.97
C TYR A 280 21.58 8.48 -32.69
N THR A 281 20.28 8.74 -32.85
CA THR A 281 19.30 8.78 -31.77
C THR A 281 18.02 8.10 -32.18
N TYR A 282 17.28 7.67 -31.16
CA TYR A 282 15.91 7.24 -31.32
C TYR A 282 14.96 8.41 -31.16
N SER A 283 13.86 8.37 -31.89
CA SER A 283 12.71 9.22 -31.64
C SER A 283 11.41 8.45 -31.83
N VAL A 284 10.34 8.94 -31.21
CA VAL A 284 8.99 8.39 -31.37
C VAL A 284 8.04 9.45 -31.85
N LYS A 285 7.08 9.06 -32.70
CA LYS A 285 6.01 9.93 -33.19
C LYS A 285 4.70 9.16 -33.26
N ILE A 286 3.58 9.78 -32.90
CA ILE A 286 2.24 9.21 -33.08
C ILE A 286 1.67 9.74 -34.41
N VAL A 287 1.17 8.83 -35.24
CA VAL A 287 0.61 9.11 -36.55
C VAL A 287 -0.70 8.37 -36.76
N LYS A 288 -1.50 8.82 -37.72
CA LYS A 288 -2.64 8.07 -38.24
C LYS A 288 -2.14 6.79 -38.89
N ARG A 289 -2.85 5.68 -38.68
CA ARG A 289 -2.43 4.36 -39.17
C ARG A 289 -2.16 4.36 -40.67
N GLY A 290 -1.04 3.76 -41.05
CA GLY A 290 -0.63 3.63 -42.44
C GLY A 290 -0.09 4.93 -43.08
N THR A 291 0.15 5.98 -42.29
CA THR A 291 0.77 7.22 -42.75
C THR A 291 2.14 7.42 -42.09
N ALA A 292 3.01 8.24 -42.68
CA ALA A 292 4.30 8.59 -42.10
C ALA A 292 4.24 9.86 -41.24
N ASP A 293 3.32 10.78 -41.55
CA ASP A 293 3.34 12.12 -40.97
C ASP A 293 1.99 12.72 -40.56
N GLU A 294 0.87 12.12 -40.95
CA GLU A 294 -0.45 12.63 -40.58
C GLU A 294 -0.71 12.37 -39.09
N LEU A 295 -1.14 13.39 -38.34
CA LEU A 295 -1.56 13.17 -36.95
C LEU A 295 -2.92 12.48 -36.88
N PRO A 296 -3.19 11.66 -35.85
CA PRO A 296 -4.47 10.96 -35.68
C PRO A 296 -5.55 11.86 -35.05
N TYR A 297 -5.71 13.09 -35.54
CA TYR A 297 -6.73 14.02 -35.04
C TYR A 297 -7.56 14.60 -36.17
N ASP A 298 -8.86 14.71 -35.95
CA ASP A 298 -9.76 15.45 -36.82
C ASP A 298 -9.78 16.93 -36.41
N LEU A 299 -9.08 17.73 -37.20
CA LEU A 299 -8.91 19.16 -36.96
C LEU A 299 -9.97 20.01 -37.68
N THR A 300 -10.86 19.37 -38.47
CA THR A 300 -11.76 20.06 -39.41
C THR A 300 -12.97 20.73 -38.74
N ASN A 301 -13.39 20.23 -37.57
CA ASN A 301 -14.58 20.69 -36.84
C ASN A 301 -14.28 21.58 -35.62
N THR A 302 -13.10 22.18 -35.56
CA THR A 302 -12.73 23.06 -34.45
C THR A 302 -13.07 24.52 -34.76
N ALA A 303 -13.66 25.25 -33.81
CA ALA A 303 -14.08 26.65 -33.97
C ALA A 303 -12.92 27.62 -34.29
N THR A 304 -11.68 27.15 -34.14
CA THR A 304 -10.43 27.83 -34.50
C THR A 304 -9.51 26.84 -35.19
N PRO A 305 -8.84 27.19 -36.31
CA PRO A 305 -7.93 26.28 -37.01
C PRO A 305 -6.88 25.71 -36.06
N LEU A 306 -6.85 24.38 -35.93
CA LEU A 306 -5.90 23.68 -35.08
C LEU A 306 -4.62 23.39 -35.86
N LYS A 307 -3.45 23.76 -35.31
CA LYS A 307 -2.14 23.44 -35.92
C LYS A 307 -1.55 22.19 -35.26
N PRO A 308 -0.94 21.27 -36.01
CA PRO A 308 -0.21 20.14 -35.44
C PRO A 308 1.09 20.66 -34.80
N GLY A 309 1.37 20.25 -33.55
CA GLY A 309 2.69 20.39 -32.95
C GLY A 309 3.69 19.40 -33.55
N ALA A 310 4.99 19.62 -33.31
CA ALA A 310 6.03 18.65 -33.65
C ALA A 310 5.89 17.41 -32.75
N GLY A 311 5.03 16.48 -33.13
CA GLY A 311 4.71 15.27 -32.35
C GLY A 311 5.83 14.22 -32.31
N ARG A 312 7.09 14.62 -32.50
CA ARG A 312 8.28 13.76 -32.49
C ARG A 312 9.11 14.04 -31.24
N PHE A 313 9.45 12.99 -30.50
CA PHE A 313 10.23 13.09 -29.27
C PHE A 313 11.50 12.28 -29.35
N ARG A 314 12.65 12.88 -29.01
CA ARG A 314 13.90 12.15 -28.79
C ARG A 314 13.72 11.14 -27.64
N VAL A 315 14.30 9.96 -27.78
CA VAL A 315 14.42 8.97 -26.71
C VAL A 315 15.91 8.88 -26.36
N ASP A 316 16.24 9.18 -25.11
CA ASP A 316 17.62 9.13 -24.64
C ASP A 316 18.01 7.66 -24.45
N TYR A 317 18.98 7.21 -25.25
CA TYR A 317 19.41 5.82 -25.26
C TYR A 317 20.53 5.60 -24.24
N THR A 318 20.40 4.57 -23.42
CA THR A 318 21.46 4.09 -22.53
C THR A 318 21.45 2.56 -22.53
N ALA A 319 22.58 1.95 -22.86
CA ALA A 319 22.73 0.49 -22.93
C ALA A 319 22.43 -0.16 -21.57
N GLY A 320 21.70 -1.28 -21.59
CA GLY A 320 21.32 -2.06 -20.41
C GLY A 320 20.23 -1.40 -19.57
N SER A 321 19.75 -0.22 -19.97
CA SER A 321 18.76 0.54 -19.20
C SER A 321 17.34 0.27 -19.67
N SER A 322 16.39 0.81 -18.90
CA SER A 322 14.97 0.81 -19.23
C SER A 322 14.42 2.23 -19.08
N SER A 323 13.53 2.62 -19.98
CA SER A 323 12.83 3.91 -20.00
C SER A 323 11.33 3.63 -20.14
N MET A 324 10.52 4.38 -19.40
CA MET A 324 9.06 4.27 -19.46
C MET A 324 8.47 5.61 -19.82
N LEU A 325 8.11 5.78 -21.09
CA LEU A 325 7.55 7.02 -21.61
C LEU A 325 6.03 6.98 -21.50
N VAL A 326 5.48 7.93 -20.73
CA VAL A 326 4.06 8.24 -20.76
C VAL A 326 3.86 9.45 -21.66
N ILE A 327 3.16 9.24 -22.77
CA ILE A 327 2.81 10.26 -23.75
C ILE A 327 1.35 10.64 -23.52
N THR A 328 1.08 11.94 -23.48
CA THR A 328 -0.29 12.50 -23.43
C THR A 328 -0.39 13.61 -24.45
N ASP A 329 -1.60 13.93 -24.89
CA ASP A 329 -1.87 15.09 -25.71
C ASP A 329 -2.31 16.29 -24.87
N GLU A 330 -2.04 17.48 -25.39
CA GLU A 330 -2.44 18.75 -24.79
C GLU A 330 -2.91 19.69 -25.90
N VAL A 331 -4.07 20.32 -25.68
CA VAL A 331 -4.57 21.38 -26.53
C VAL A 331 -4.25 22.72 -25.88
N THR A 332 -3.38 23.50 -26.52
CA THR A 332 -3.02 24.85 -26.07
C THR A 332 -3.70 25.89 -26.94
N GLN A 333 -4.47 26.79 -26.32
CA GLN A 333 -5.06 27.93 -27.01
C GLN A 333 -4.25 29.20 -26.72
N THR A 334 -3.71 29.82 -27.76
CA THR A 334 -2.99 31.08 -27.67
C THR A 334 -3.88 32.22 -28.19
N THR A 335 -4.34 33.08 -27.28
CA THR A 335 -5.23 34.20 -27.60
C THR A 335 -4.50 35.55 -27.67
N THR A 336 -3.27 35.63 -27.16
CA THR A 336 -2.45 36.85 -27.08
C THR A 336 -1.24 36.79 -28.02
N GLY A 337 -0.66 37.94 -28.38
CA GLY A 337 0.50 38.04 -29.28
C GLY A 337 0.17 38.35 -30.75
N PRO A 338 1.14 38.28 -31.68
CA PRO A 338 0.91 38.55 -33.10
C PRO A 338 -0.03 37.50 -33.73
N PRO A 339 -0.84 37.88 -34.75
CA PRO A 339 -1.82 36.97 -35.38
C PRO A 339 -1.24 35.62 -35.85
N THR A 340 0.04 35.59 -36.21
CA THR A 340 0.76 34.38 -36.63
C THR A 340 0.94 33.34 -35.52
N ARG A 341 0.92 33.79 -34.26
CA ARG A 341 1.06 32.95 -33.05
C ARG A 341 -0.26 32.67 -32.35
N ARG A 342 -1.34 33.37 -32.70
CA ARG A 342 -2.68 33.10 -32.17
C ARG A 342 -3.27 31.85 -32.84
N GLY A 343 -4.03 31.08 -32.07
CA GLY A 343 -4.70 29.88 -32.56
C GLY A 343 -4.68 28.76 -31.52
N THR A 344 -5.15 27.60 -31.95
CA THR A 344 -5.17 26.40 -31.11
C THR A 344 -4.17 25.40 -31.66
N GLN A 345 -3.39 24.75 -30.80
CA GLN A 345 -2.40 23.76 -31.18
C GLN A 345 -2.64 22.49 -30.38
N ILE A 346 -2.58 21.33 -31.03
CA ILE A 346 -2.45 20.06 -30.32
C ILE A 346 -0.99 19.65 -30.33
N SER A 347 -0.46 19.46 -29.13
CA SER A 347 0.90 18.99 -28.90
C SER A 347 0.83 17.65 -28.19
N LEU A 348 1.87 16.85 -28.39
CA LEU A 348 2.11 15.69 -27.55
C LEU A 348 3.12 16.10 -26.47
N ASN A 349 2.93 15.59 -25.26
CA ASN A 349 3.82 15.74 -24.13
C ASN A 349 4.32 14.37 -23.72
N LYS A 350 5.61 14.25 -23.45
CA LYS A 350 6.20 13.01 -22.92
C LYS A 350 6.75 13.23 -21.51
N THR A 351 6.58 12.22 -20.66
CA THR A 351 7.27 12.12 -19.37
C THR A 351 7.95 10.76 -19.31
N ASP A 352 9.28 10.74 -19.12
CA ASP A 352 9.96 9.50 -18.75
C ASP A 352 9.76 9.29 -17.25
N ILE A 353 8.88 8.35 -16.91
CA ILE A 353 8.59 8.00 -15.52
C ILE A 353 9.52 6.91 -14.99
N GLY A 354 10.24 6.21 -15.88
CA GLY A 354 11.14 5.11 -15.50
C GLY A 354 12.21 5.57 -14.51
N GLN A 355 12.69 6.81 -14.64
CA GLN A 355 13.65 7.42 -13.71
C GLN A 355 13.17 7.46 -12.26
N TYR A 356 11.86 7.54 -12.02
CA TYR A 356 11.29 7.61 -10.67
C TYR A 356 11.10 6.22 -10.05
N PHE A 357 11.26 5.15 -10.83
CA PHE A 357 11.05 3.78 -10.36
C PHE A 357 12.33 2.95 -10.34
N LYS A 358 13.44 3.48 -10.87
CA LYS A 358 14.80 2.97 -10.68
C LYS A 358 15.28 3.01 -9.24
#